data_AF-A0A6M1TLE8-F1
#
_entry.id   AF-A0A6M1TLE8-F1
#
_cell.length_a   1.000
_cell.length_b   1.000
_cell.length_c   1.000
_cell.angle_alpha   90.00
_cell.angle_beta   90.00
_cell.angle_gamma   90.00
#
_symmetry.space_group_name_H-M   'P 1'
#
loop_
_entity.id
_entity.type
_entity.pdbx_description
1 polymer ?
#
loop_
_entity_poly.entity_id
_entity_poly.type
_entity_poly.pdbx_seq_one_letter_code
_entity_poly.pdbx_strand_id
1 'polypeptide(L)'
;MLEQYRIHIEHKGRQHQLLNALLALATGVLTLGYPNFLYLIAGAYLVGLGLLFVMFKVSPTVAAIPIVSGVIIFFFPELIPATLATFLAFFGFILLFGFQFALMGVLTLIIAALIIANPDSVAYLVAIFLLFYSISNLIRYYQNWKSDDTIIF
;
A
#
# COMPACT_ATOMS: atom_id res chain seq x y z
N MET A 1 6.13 -17.16 33.94
CA MET A 1 5.57 -18.06 32.92
C MET A 1 5.38 -17.22 31.66
N LEU A 2 6.17 -17.48 30.63
CA LEU A 2 6.15 -16.70 29.38
C LEU A 2 5.06 -17.30 28.48
N GLU A 3 3.89 -16.68 28.45
CA GLU A 3 2.87 -17.01 27.44
C GLU A 3 3.43 -16.60 26.07
N GLN A 4 3.92 -17.61 25.35
CA GLN A 4 4.32 -17.50 23.96
C GLN A 4 3.11 -17.06 23.16
N TYR A 5 3.14 -15.81 22.70
CA TYR A 5 2.18 -15.22 21.77
C TYR A 5 2.13 -16.10 20.51
N ARG A 6 1.22 -17.07 20.48
CA ARG A 6 0.91 -17.85 19.28
C ARG A 6 0.29 -16.88 18.30
N ILE A 7 1.13 -16.34 17.42
CA ILE A 7 0.69 -15.70 16.20
C ILE A 7 -0.06 -16.80 15.43
N HIS A 8 -1.40 -16.80 15.53
CA HIS A 8 -2.24 -17.50 14.58
C HIS A 8 -2.02 -16.79 13.24
N ILE A 9 -1.02 -17.24 12.50
CA ILE A 9 -0.84 -16.87 11.10
C ILE A 9 -1.95 -17.61 10.36
N GLU A 10 -3.10 -16.96 10.26
CA GLU A 10 -4.18 -17.35 9.37
C GLU A 10 -3.54 -17.60 7.99
N HIS A 11 -3.51 -18.87 7.57
CA HIS A 11 -2.83 -19.31 6.36
C HIS A 11 -3.57 -18.75 5.15
N LYS A 12 -3.24 -17.51 4.78
CA LYS A 12 -3.69 -16.89 3.54
C LYS A 12 -3.25 -17.82 2.40
N GLY A 13 -4.22 -18.39 1.68
CA GLY A 13 -4.00 -19.49 0.72
C GLY A 13 -2.77 -19.26 -0.16
N ARG A 14 -1.91 -20.27 -0.25
CA ARG A 14 -0.61 -20.25 -0.95
C ARG A 14 -0.69 -19.65 -2.37
N GLN A 15 -1.78 -19.94 -3.09
CA GLN A 15 -2.08 -19.37 -4.41
C GLN A 15 -2.23 -17.84 -4.38
N HIS A 16 -2.91 -17.27 -3.38
CA HIS A 16 -3.04 -15.82 -3.27
C HIS A 16 -1.71 -15.12 -2.99
N GLN A 17 -0.79 -15.78 -2.26
CA GLN A 17 0.54 -15.22 -2.00
C GLN A 17 1.38 -15.14 -3.29
N LEU A 18 1.39 -16.21 -4.08
CA LEU A 18 2.07 -16.25 -5.37
C LEU A 18 1.46 -15.23 -6.36
N LEU A 19 0.13 -15.21 -6.47
CA LEU A 19 -0.57 -14.26 -7.35
C LEU A 19 -0.27 -12.81 -6.96
N ASN A 20 -0.33 -12.47 -5.67
CA ASN A 20 -0.02 -11.12 -5.21
C ASN A 20 1.45 -10.75 -5.48
N ALA A 21 2.38 -11.69 -5.34
CA ALA A 21 3.78 -11.45 -5.66
C ALA A 21 3.98 -11.18 -7.16
N LEU A 22 3.39 -12.01 -8.02
CA LEU A 22 3.47 -11.83 -9.48
C LEU A 22 2.81 -10.53 -9.93
N LEU A 23 1.63 -10.20 -9.39
CA LEU A 23 0.93 -8.94 -9.68
C LEU A 23 1.76 -7.74 -9.23
N ALA A 24 2.30 -7.76 -8.01
CA ALA A 24 3.15 -6.68 -7.52
C ALA A 24 4.45 -6.55 -8.32
N LEU A 25 5.06 -7.67 -8.75
CA LEU A 25 6.25 -7.66 -9.59
C LEU A 25 5.96 -7.04 -10.95
N ALA A 26 4.92 -7.51 -11.64
CA ALA A 26 4.51 -6.99 -12.93
C ALA A 26 4.18 -5.50 -12.84
N THR A 27 3.42 -5.10 -11.82
CA THR A 27 3.05 -3.70 -11.59
C THR A 27 4.27 -2.83 -11.28
N GLY A 28 5.21 -3.30 -10.46
CA GLY A 28 6.44 -2.59 -10.15
C GLY A 28 7.34 -2.41 -11.38
N VAL A 29 7.54 -3.45 -12.17
CA VAL A 29 8.30 -3.39 -13.43
C VAL A 29 7.63 -2.47 -14.44
N LEU A 30 6.31 -2.56 -14.61
CA LEU A 30 5.55 -1.67 -15.49
C LEU A 30 5.66 -0.21 -15.05
N THR A 31 5.64 0.07 -13.74
CA THR A 31 5.78 1.43 -13.21
C THR A 31 7.18 2.00 -13.46
N LEU A 32 8.24 1.16 -13.43
CA LEU A 32 9.60 1.58 -13.80
C LEU A 32 9.75 1.85 -15.30
N GLY A 33 9.18 0.98 -16.15
CA GLY A 33 9.26 1.11 -17.60
C GLY A 33 8.36 2.21 -18.16
N TYR A 34 7.21 2.42 -17.54
CA TYR A 34 6.21 3.41 -17.93
C TYR A 34 5.72 4.17 -16.69
N PRO A 35 6.39 5.25 -16.28
CA PRO A 35 5.99 6.05 -15.12
C PRO A 35 4.54 6.56 -15.20
N ASN A 36 4.05 6.77 -16.42
CA ASN A 36 2.67 7.13 -16.68
C ASN A 36 1.67 6.06 -16.20
N PHE A 37 2.02 4.79 -16.04
CA PHE A 37 1.09 3.80 -15.47
C PHE A 37 0.72 4.06 -14.01
N LEU A 38 1.47 4.91 -13.32
CA LEU A 38 1.27 5.22 -11.92
C LEU A 38 -0.12 5.82 -11.63
N TYR A 39 -0.69 6.63 -12.53
CA TYR A 39 -2.03 7.22 -12.30
C TYR A 39 -3.09 6.14 -12.18
N LEU A 40 -2.97 5.06 -12.94
CA LEU A 40 -3.96 3.99 -12.95
C LEU A 40 -3.90 3.21 -11.64
N ILE A 41 -2.69 2.93 -11.16
CA ILE A 41 -2.47 2.21 -9.90
C ILE A 41 -2.84 3.08 -8.70
N ALA A 42 -2.33 4.30 -8.63
CA ALA A 42 -2.59 5.23 -7.53
C ALA A 42 -4.06 5.66 -7.49
N GLY A 43 -4.65 5.97 -8.64
CA GLY A 43 -6.07 6.31 -8.78
C GLY A 43 -6.97 5.16 -8.36
N ALA A 44 -6.74 3.94 -8.89
CA ALA A 44 -7.51 2.76 -8.50
C ALA A 44 -7.34 2.42 -7.00
N TYR A 45 -6.12 2.56 -6.46
CA TYR A 45 -5.86 2.36 -5.05
C TYR A 45 -6.66 3.33 -4.17
N LEU A 46 -6.66 4.63 -4.49
CA LEU A 46 -7.38 5.64 -3.73
C LEU A 46 -8.90 5.46 -3.85
N VAL A 47 -9.42 5.19 -5.05
CA VAL A 47 -10.85 4.88 -5.21
C VAL A 47 -11.23 3.64 -4.41
N GLY A 48 -10.44 2.56 -4.52
CA GLY A 48 -10.66 1.32 -3.77
C GLY A 48 -10.61 1.54 -2.26
N LEU A 49 -9.66 2.34 -1.76
CA LEU A 49 -9.56 2.71 -0.35
C LEU A 49 -10.80 3.49 0.11
N GLY A 50 -11.29 4.42 -0.71
CA GLY A 50 -12.52 5.15 -0.42
C GLY A 50 -13.76 4.27 -0.40
N LEU A 51 -13.87 3.30 -1.32
CA LEU A 51 -14.93 2.30 -1.30
C LEU A 51 -14.85 1.41 -0.06
N LEU A 52 -13.64 1.04 0.40
CA LEU A 52 -13.47 0.35 1.67
C LEU A 52 -13.95 1.21 2.84
N PHE A 53 -13.64 2.51 2.86
CA PHE A 53 -14.14 3.42 3.90
C PHE A 53 -15.67 3.47 3.93
N VAL A 54 -16.32 3.49 2.76
CA VAL A 54 -17.79 3.38 2.67
C VAL A 54 -18.27 2.03 3.23
N MET A 55 -17.62 0.92 2.85
CA MET A 55 -17.97 -0.43 3.32
C MET A 55 -17.86 -0.56 4.85
N PHE A 56 -16.83 0.03 5.45
CA PHE A 56 -16.62 0.06 6.90
C PHE A 56 -17.40 1.16 7.62
N LYS A 57 -18.34 1.82 6.94
CA LYS A 57 -19.21 2.88 7.50
C LYS A 57 -18.43 4.04 8.14
N VAL A 58 -17.25 4.35 7.59
CA VAL A 58 -16.52 5.58 7.93
C VAL A 58 -17.37 6.77 7.49
N SER A 59 -17.25 7.91 8.19
CA SER A 59 -17.96 9.15 7.85
C SER A 59 -17.87 9.44 6.35
N PRO A 60 -19.00 9.73 5.66
CA PRO A 60 -19.02 9.98 4.21
C PRO A 60 -18.03 11.06 3.77
N THR A 61 -17.84 12.10 4.60
CA THR A 61 -16.88 13.17 4.34
C THR A 61 -15.45 12.65 4.26
N VAL A 62 -15.07 11.73 5.15
CA VAL A 62 -13.72 11.14 5.18
C VAL A 62 -13.56 10.11 4.06
N ALA A 63 -14.61 9.35 3.76
CA ALA A 63 -14.62 8.38 2.66
C ALA A 63 -14.52 9.05 1.27
N ALA A 64 -15.11 10.25 1.11
CA ALA A 64 -15.06 10.99 -0.15
C ALA A 64 -13.64 11.44 -0.53
N ILE A 65 -12.79 11.74 0.45
CA ILE A 65 -11.43 12.25 0.21
C ILE A 65 -10.61 11.32 -0.70
N PRO A 66 -10.40 10.04 -0.37
CA PRO A 66 -9.65 9.14 -1.24
C PRO A 66 -10.37 8.88 -2.58
N ILE A 67 -11.72 8.83 -2.62
CA ILE A 67 -12.45 8.66 -3.89
C ILE A 67 -12.18 9.83 -4.83
N VAL A 68 -12.39 11.06 -4.36
CA VAL A 68 -12.21 12.29 -5.16
C VAL A 68 -10.76 12.43 -5.58
N SER A 69 -9.80 12.20 -4.68
CA SER A 69 -8.37 12.21 -5.03
C SER A 69 -8.02 11.19 -6.11
N GLY A 70 -8.57 9.97 -6.02
CA GLY A 70 -8.35 8.93 -7.03
C GLY A 70 -8.94 9.29 -8.39
N VAL A 71 -10.13 9.90 -8.42
CA VAL A 71 -10.76 10.40 -9.64
C VAL A 71 -9.95 11.55 -10.25
N ILE A 72 -9.47 12.50 -9.43
CA ILE A 72 -8.62 13.61 -9.91
C ILE A 72 -7.35 13.07 -10.55
N ILE A 73 -6.66 12.13 -9.91
CA ILE A 73 -5.44 11.50 -10.46
C ILE A 73 -5.71 10.85 -11.81
N PHE A 74 -6.88 10.20 -11.96
CA PHE A 74 -7.23 9.51 -13.20
C PHE A 74 -7.38 10.47 -14.39
N PHE A 75 -7.96 11.65 -14.17
CA PHE A 75 -8.11 12.68 -15.22
C PHE A 75 -6.88 13.57 -15.37
N PHE A 76 -6.12 13.79 -14.30
CA PHE A 76 -4.98 14.70 -14.23
C PHE A 76 -3.78 13.97 -13.62
N PRO A 77 -3.08 13.10 -14.39
CA PRO A 77 -1.96 12.30 -13.89
C PRO A 77 -0.77 13.15 -13.44
N GLU A 78 -0.63 14.36 -13.97
CA GLU A 78 0.40 15.32 -13.53
C GLU A 78 0.23 15.74 -12.07
N LEU A 79 -0.98 15.63 -11.51
CA LEU A 79 -1.28 15.97 -10.13
C LEU A 79 -1.00 14.82 -9.15
N ILE A 80 -0.53 13.64 -9.59
CA ILE A 80 -0.24 12.50 -8.70
C ILE A 80 0.62 12.92 -7.50
N PRO A 81 1.77 13.62 -7.67
CA PRO A 81 2.63 13.91 -6.53
C PRO A 81 1.91 14.79 -5.49
N ALA A 82 1.22 15.84 -5.95
CA ALA A 82 0.52 16.76 -5.07
C ALA A 82 -0.69 16.12 -4.38
N THR A 83 -1.52 15.40 -5.12
CA THR A 83 -2.73 14.74 -4.60
C THR A 83 -2.39 13.60 -3.64
N LEU A 84 -1.41 12.77 -3.99
CA LEU A 84 -0.95 11.67 -3.15
C LEU A 84 -0.30 12.21 -1.87
N ALA A 85 0.59 13.21 -1.96
CA ALA A 85 1.19 13.82 -0.78
C ALA A 85 0.15 14.49 0.12
N THR A 86 -0.81 15.22 -0.44
CA THR A 86 -1.88 15.85 0.34
C THR A 86 -2.73 14.80 1.06
N PHE A 87 -3.08 13.72 0.36
CA PHE A 87 -3.80 12.60 0.94
C PHE A 87 -3.00 11.93 2.07
N LEU A 88 -1.72 11.62 1.85
CA LEU A 88 -0.84 11.05 2.87
C LEU A 88 -0.67 12.00 4.06
N ALA A 89 -0.53 13.29 3.82
CA ALA A 89 -0.41 14.29 4.89
C ALA A 89 -1.67 14.29 5.77
N PHE A 90 -2.83 14.41 5.15
CA PHE A 90 -4.12 14.36 5.85
C PHE A 90 -4.30 13.05 6.63
N PHE A 91 -4.03 11.92 5.99
CA PHE A 91 -4.14 10.61 6.63
C PHE A 91 -3.12 10.43 7.77
N GLY A 92 -1.89 10.90 7.59
CA GLY A 92 -0.84 10.90 8.61
C GLY A 92 -1.22 11.71 9.84
N PHE A 93 -1.84 12.88 9.65
CA PHE A 93 -2.39 13.68 10.74
C PHE A 93 -3.52 12.95 11.48
N ILE A 94 -4.44 12.31 10.76
CA ILE A 94 -5.49 11.49 11.37
C ILE A 94 -4.89 10.33 12.17
N LEU A 95 -3.86 9.65 11.67
CA LEU A 95 -3.20 8.57 12.40
C LEU A 95 -2.52 9.05 13.69
N LEU A 96 -1.86 10.21 13.62
CA LEU A 96 -1.12 10.79 14.73
C LEU A 96 -2.07 11.25 15.85
N PHE A 97 -3.15 11.95 15.51
CA PHE A 97 -4.06 12.55 16.47
C PHE A 97 -5.31 11.72 16.78
N GLY A 98 -5.74 10.84 15.87
CA GLY A 98 -7.00 10.11 15.96
C GLY A 98 -6.88 8.69 16.50
N PHE A 99 -5.80 7.97 16.18
CA PHE A 99 -5.73 6.51 16.39
C PHE A 99 -4.59 6.03 17.29
N GLN A 100 -3.86 6.94 17.95
CA GLN A 100 -2.67 6.64 18.77
C GLN A 100 -1.52 5.91 18.03
N PHE A 101 -1.62 5.73 16.72
CA PHE A 101 -0.55 5.17 15.88
C PHE A 101 0.48 6.25 15.52
N ALA A 102 1.06 6.89 16.53
CA ALA A 102 1.94 8.04 16.36
C ALA A 102 3.13 7.73 15.42
N LEU A 103 3.74 6.55 15.55
CA LEU A 103 4.86 6.15 14.69
C LEU A 103 4.45 6.05 13.22
N MET A 104 3.33 5.37 12.91
CA MET A 104 2.85 5.27 11.52
C MET A 104 2.36 6.61 10.98
N GLY A 105 1.74 7.45 11.81
CA GLY A 105 1.37 8.81 11.45
C GLY A 105 2.60 9.64 11.04
N VAL A 106 3.64 9.66 11.88
CA VAL A 106 4.90 10.36 11.59
C VAL A 106 5.56 9.83 10.33
N LEU A 107 5.66 8.51 10.15
CA LEU A 107 6.22 7.93 8.92
C LEU A 107 5.43 8.33 7.68
N THR A 108 4.10 8.34 7.76
CA THR A 108 3.23 8.77 6.66
C THR A 108 3.46 10.23 6.30
N LEU A 109 3.61 11.11 7.29
CA LEU A 109 3.95 12.53 7.08
C LEU A 109 5.34 12.72 6.47
N ILE A 110 6.33 11.93 6.89
CA ILE A 110 7.68 11.96 6.29
C ILE A 110 7.61 11.58 4.80
N ILE A 111 6.87 10.52 4.47
CA ILE A 111 6.68 10.11 3.07
C ILE A 111 6.00 11.23 2.27
N ALA A 112 4.95 11.85 2.82
CA ALA A 112 4.30 13.01 2.18
C ALA A 112 5.28 14.15 1.90
N ALA A 113 6.11 14.51 2.88
CA ALA A 113 7.11 15.57 2.73
C ALA A 113 8.18 15.22 1.67
N LEU A 114 8.61 13.96 1.61
CA LEU A 114 9.56 13.50 0.58
C LEU A 114 8.98 13.57 -0.82
N ILE A 115 7.70 13.24 -0.98
CA ILE A 115 6.99 13.36 -2.26
C ILE A 115 6.93 14.83 -2.71
N ILE A 116 6.61 15.76 -1.79
CA ILE A 116 6.57 17.20 -2.10
C ILE A 116 7.97 17.70 -2.48
N ALA A 117 9.00 17.27 -1.76
CA ALA A 117 10.38 17.69 -2.04
C ALA A 117 10.92 17.14 -3.35
N ASN A 118 10.44 15.96 -3.79
CA ASN A 118 10.91 15.27 -5.00
C ASN A 118 9.72 14.63 -5.76
N PRO A 119 8.91 15.42 -6.49
CA PRO A 119 7.68 14.94 -7.12
C PRO A 119 7.93 13.91 -8.23
N ASP A 120 9.05 14.00 -8.94
CA ASP A 120 9.42 13.05 -9.99
C ASP A 120 9.78 11.65 -9.43
N SER A 121 10.14 11.61 -8.14
CA SER A 121 10.59 10.38 -7.47
C SER A 121 9.44 9.45 -7.05
N VAL A 122 8.19 9.89 -7.14
CA VAL A 122 7.02 9.12 -6.65
C VAL A 122 6.89 7.79 -7.38
N ALA A 123 7.03 7.79 -8.71
CA ALA A 123 6.94 6.57 -9.51
C ALA A 123 8.00 5.54 -9.08
N TYR A 124 9.23 6.00 -8.87
CA TYR A 124 10.33 5.14 -8.42
C TYR A 124 10.11 4.62 -7.00
N LEU A 125 9.64 5.47 -6.07
CA LEU A 125 9.30 5.06 -4.70
C LEU A 125 8.23 3.97 -4.67
N VAL A 126 7.14 4.17 -5.41
CA VAL A 126 6.04 3.20 -5.49
C VAL A 126 6.50 1.91 -6.17
N ALA A 127 7.28 2.01 -7.24
CA ALA A 127 7.80 0.84 -7.93
C ALA A 127 8.74 0.02 -7.03
N ILE A 128 9.69 0.67 -6.34
CA ILE A 128 10.58 0.02 -5.39
C ILE A 128 9.78 -0.67 -4.30
N PHE A 129 8.78 0.00 -3.73
CA PHE A 129 7.91 -0.60 -2.73
C PHE A 129 7.20 -1.86 -3.24
N LEU A 130 6.65 -1.82 -4.46
CA LEU A 130 5.99 -2.97 -5.10
C LEU A 130 6.96 -4.14 -5.34
N LEU A 131 8.20 -3.86 -5.74
CA LEU A 131 9.24 -4.87 -5.93
C LEU A 131 9.64 -5.52 -4.60
N PHE A 132 9.89 -4.72 -3.55
CA PHE A 132 10.17 -5.25 -2.21
C PHE A 132 9.00 -6.05 -1.64
N TYR A 133 7.76 -5.58 -1.84
CA TYR A 133 6.56 -6.30 -1.45
C TYR A 133 6.45 -7.66 -2.17
N SER A 134 6.74 -7.68 -3.47
CA SER A 134 6.77 -8.92 -4.26
C SER A 134 7.83 -9.90 -3.74
N ILE A 135 9.07 -9.45 -3.53
CA ILE A 135 10.16 -10.26 -2.97
C ILE A 135 9.77 -10.81 -1.59
N SER A 136 9.17 -9.98 -0.73
CA SER A 136 8.73 -10.39 0.59
C SER A 136 7.67 -11.50 0.53
N ASN A 137 6.72 -11.38 -0.39
CA ASN A 137 5.71 -12.43 -0.61
C ASN A 137 6.31 -13.71 -1.22
N LEU A 138 7.29 -13.62 -2.12
CA LEU A 138 8.02 -14.78 -2.66
C LEU A 138 8.81 -15.51 -1.58
N ILE A 139 9.51 -14.78 -0.70
CA ILE A 139 10.23 -15.36 0.44
C ILE A 139 9.26 -16.10 1.35
N ARG A 140 8.12 -15.49 1.71
CA ARG A 140 7.09 -16.13 2.53
C ARG A 140 6.50 -17.36 1.84
N TYR A 141 6.24 -17.30 0.54
CA TYR A 141 5.78 -18.43 -0.24
C TYR A 141 6.79 -19.59 -0.19
N TYR A 142 8.09 -19.31 -0.35
CA TYR A 142 9.15 -20.30 -0.28
C TYR A 142 9.31 -20.90 1.12
N GLN A 143 9.23 -20.07 2.18
CA GLN A 143 9.28 -20.53 3.57
C GLN A 143 8.10 -21.45 3.90
N ASN A 144 6.89 -21.07 3.49
CA ASN A 144 5.70 -21.91 3.64
C ASN A 144 5.86 -23.20 2.83
N TRP A 145 6.52 -23.14 1.67
CA TRP A 145 6.75 -24.34 0.87
C TRP A 145 7.72 -25.32 1.50
N LYS A 146 8.83 -24.83 2.03
CA LYS A 146 9.79 -25.65 2.76
C LYS A 146 9.22 -26.19 4.08
N SER A 147 8.33 -25.46 4.74
CA SER A 147 7.73 -25.87 6.02
C SER A 147 6.70 -26.99 5.86
N ASP A 148 6.00 -27.07 4.72
CA ASP A 148 5.08 -28.17 4.40
C ASP A 148 5.82 -29.49 4.12
N ASP A 149 7.07 -29.43 3.64
CA ASP A 149 7.90 -30.61 3.39
C ASP A 149 8.53 -31.19 4.67
N THR A 150 8.57 -30.41 5.75
CA THR A 150 8.96 -30.90 7.09
C THR A 150 7.75 -31.47 7.82
N ILE A 151 7.36 -32.70 7.46
CA ILE A 151 6.50 -33.54 8.32
C ILE A 151 7.33 -33.89 9.56
N ILE A 152 7.09 -33.18 10.67
CA ILE A 152 7.67 -33.51 11.97
C ILE A 152 6.90 -34.73 12.47
N PHE A 153 7.55 -35.90 12.47
CA PHE A 153 7.10 -37.10 13.19
C PHE A 153 7.27 -36.91 14.70
#